data_AF-A0A7J2L5N8-F1
#
_entry.id   AF-A0A7J2L5N8-F1
#
_cell.length_a   1.000
_cell.length_b   1.000
_cell.length_c   1.000
_cell.angle_alpha   90.00
_cell.angle_beta   90.00
_cell.angle_gamma   90.00
#
_symmetry.space_group_name_H-M   'P 1'
#
loop_
_entity.id
_entity.type
_entity.pdbx_description
1 polymer ?
#
loop_
_entity_poly.entity_id
_entity_poly.type
_entity_poly.pdbx_seq_one_letter_code
_entity_poly.pdbx_strand_id
1 'polypeptide(L)'
;MSLESISAITFLLFLAVLVYLDRKNIEFKYGLVLRRTQKGKKFIYRIARKYREKLKIVGNVGIIICIGASIAGLFLLVNSSVKMVIKPEEAVPGVKLIIPSVPGVKMPGFVLGIPFWYWIIGIFSVLMVHEPMHALLARAEKIRIKSFGLLLLFFLPGAFVDPDEKQLKKLSMLSKLRIYAAGSFGNLILAAIFLLLILGYDKLIDYLMVPNGVVFEDVIEGSGAAEANLEGIIIGMNGEEIKTLGDFARIIEKVKPGEVVEIKTTKGLYQVKTSQHPDDPERAFVGISKPRTLFVYTGHLGLEGVVPERTLNVLSWVFGLFGWIFALNLGIGVFNLFPIKPLDGGLMFEEILTHYVKKGKDVKLLVNGVSLIVLLLVLFNLFGPSFIKLASRFF
;
A
#
# COMPACT_ATOMS: atom_id res chain seq x y z
N MET A 1 -15.58 16.98 -12.71
CA MET A 1 -14.38 16.13 -12.45
C MET A 1 -13.90 16.40 -11.04
N SER A 2 -13.44 15.39 -10.29
CA SER A 2 -12.91 15.62 -8.94
C SER A 2 -11.59 16.38 -8.99
N LEU A 3 -11.23 17.05 -7.88
CA LEU A 3 -9.93 17.73 -7.73
C LEU A 3 -8.76 16.76 -7.97
N GLU A 4 -8.91 15.52 -7.51
CA GLU A 4 -7.95 14.45 -7.76
C GLU A 4 -7.78 14.19 -9.26
N SER A 5 -8.87 14.06 -10.03
CA SER A 5 -8.77 13.85 -11.48
C SER A 5 -8.08 15.01 -12.21
N ILE A 6 -8.42 16.25 -11.85
CA ILE A 6 -7.81 17.45 -12.46
C ILE A 6 -6.31 17.49 -12.17
N SER A 7 -5.92 17.26 -10.92
CA SER A 7 -4.51 17.26 -10.51
C SER A 7 -3.72 16.10 -11.13
N ALA A 8 -4.31 14.91 -11.24
CA ALA A 8 -3.70 13.77 -11.91
C ALA A 8 -3.47 14.03 -13.40
N ILE A 9 -4.46 14.57 -14.12
CA ILE A 9 -4.32 14.92 -15.54
C ILE A 9 -3.25 16.00 -15.73
N THR A 10 -3.23 17.01 -14.88
CA THR A 10 -2.21 18.06 -14.92
C THR A 10 -0.80 17.49 -14.74
N PHE A 11 -0.64 16.58 -13.78
CA PHE A 11 0.62 15.87 -13.56
C PHE A 11 1.03 15.01 -14.76
N LEU A 12 0.09 14.27 -15.36
CA LEU A 12 0.36 13.44 -16.53
C LEU A 12 0.72 14.27 -17.76
N LEU A 13 0.05 15.41 -17.99
CA LEU A 13 0.41 16.37 -19.04
C LEU A 13 1.80 16.96 -18.82
N PHE A 14 2.11 17.36 -17.60
CA PHE A 14 3.45 17.82 -17.23
C PHE A 14 4.51 16.74 -17.49
N LEU A 15 4.26 15.50 -17.10
CA LEU A 15 5.15 14.37 -17.34
C LEU A 15 5.31 14.11 -18.85
N ALA A 16 4.23 14.18 -19.63
CA ALA A 16 4.26 14.01 -21.07
C ALA A 16 5.10 15.11 -21.75
N VAL A 17 5.00 16.36 -21.30
CA VAL A 17 5.87 17.45 -21.75
C VAL A 17 7.33 17.16 -21.42
N LEU A 18 7.65 16.73 -20.19
CA LEU A 18 9.01 16.36 -19.81
C LEU A 18 9.58 15.21 -20.69
N VAL A 19 8.77 14.18 -20.93
CA VAL A 19 9.12 13.05 -21.81
C VAL A 19 9.35 13.52 -23.24
N TYR A 20 8.48 14.39 -23.76
CA TYR A 20 8.62 14.96 -25.11
C TYR A 20 9.88 15.81 -25.26
N LEU A 21 10.22 16.62 -24.24
CA LEU A 21 11.43 17.43 -24.22
C LEU A 21 12.69 16.56 -24.16
N ASP A 22 12.65 15.44 -23.42
CA ASP A 22 13.78 14.53 -23.26
C ASP A 22 13.83 13.40 -24.31
N ARG A 23 12.97 13.43 -25.34
CA ARG A 23 12.77 12.35 -26.32
C ARG A 23 14.05 11.86 -27.01
N LYS A 24 15.07 12.70 -27.15
CA LYS A 24 16.36 12.33 -27.76
C LYS A 24 17.17 11.35 -26.90
N ASN A 25 16.89 11.28 -25.60
CA ASN A 25 17.55 10.40 -24.63
C ASN A 25 16.69 9.19 -24.26
N ILE A 26 15.58 8.98 -24.97
CA ILE A 26 14.61 7.91 -24.73
C ILE A 26 14.75 6.83 -25.81
N GLU A 27 14.97 5.60 -25.37
CA GLU A 27 15.00 4.42 -26.22
C GLU A 27 13.68 3.66 -26.11
N PHE A 28 13.08 3.30 -27.24
CA PHE A 28 11.91 2.42 -27.29
C PHE A 28 12.36 1.02 -27.75
N LYS A 29 12.16 0.00 -26.91
CA LYS A 29 12.49 -1.40 -27.25
C LYS A 29 11.43 -2.34 -26.69
N TYR A 30 10.81 -3.16 -27.53
CA TYR A 30 9.84 -4.19 -27.12
C TYR A 30 8.71 -3.69 -26.21
N GLY A 31 8.19 -2.47 -26.45
CA GLY A 31 7.16 -1.85 -25.62
C GLY A 31 7.66 -1.18 -24.34
N LEU A 32 8.97 -1.23 -24.08
CA LEU A 32 9.61 -0.49 -22.98
C LEU A 32 10.09 0.87 -23.46
N VAL A 33 9.73 1.90 -22.68
CA VAL A 33 10.32 3.23 -22.78
C VAL A 33 11.47 3.31 -21.78
N LEU A 34 12.69 3.50 -22.24
CA LEU A 34 13.89 3.47 -21.42
C LEU A 34 14.61 4.81 -21.48
N ARG A 35 14.94 5.37 -20.32
CA ARG A 35 15.71 6.61 -20.22
C ARG A 35 16.90 6.40 -19.29
N ARG A 36 18.10 6.32 -19.87
CA ARG A 36 19.36 6.14 -19.13
C ARG A 36 19.89 7.46 -18.58
N THR A 37 20.53 7.40 -17.41
CA THR A 37 21.16 8.55 -16.76
C THR A 37 22.40 8.13 -15.98
N GLN A 38 23.34 9.07 -15.86
CA GLN A 38 24.51 8.96 -14.97
C GLN A 38 24.36 9.82 -13.72
N LYS A 39 23.25 10.59 -13.61
CA LYS A 39 22.98 11.46 -12.46
C LYS A 39 22.84 10.60 -11.18
N GLY A 40 23.28 11.14 -10.05
CA GLY A 40 23.28 10.44 -8.76
C GLY A 40 24.44 9.46 -8.54
N LYS A 41 25.13 9.01 -9.60
CA LYS A 41 26.24 8.04 -9.50
C LYS A 41 27.37 8.48 -8.57
N LYS A 42 27.82 9.73 -8.67
CA LYS A 42 28.87 10.29 -7.80
C LYS A 42 28.47 10.25 -6.32
N PHE A 43 27.19 10.50 -6.03
CA PHE A 43 26.65 10.46 -4.67
C PHE A 43 26.64 9.03 -4.11
N ILE A 44 26.11 8.06 -4.87
CA ILE A 44 26.16 6.63 -4.51
C ILE A 44 27.61 6.19 -4.26
N TYR A 45 28.54 6.58 -5.12
CA TYR A 45 29.95 6.20 -4.98
C TYR A 45 30.58 6.78 -3.72
N ARG A 46 30.24 8.01 -3.35
CA ARG A 46 30.71 8.67 -2.13
C ARG A 46 30.21 7.92 -0.89
N ILE A 47 28.92 7.63 -0.82
CA ILE A 47 28.31 6.91 0.31
C ILE A 47 28.89 5.49 0.42
N ALA A 48 28.89 4.75 -0.68
CA ALA A 48 29.37 3.38 -0.71
C ALA A 48 30.86 3.26 -0.35
N ARG A 49 31.68 4.25 -0.70
CA ARG A 49 33.09 4.31 -0.29
C ARG A 49 33.22 4.64 1.20
N LYS A 50 32.45 5.61 1.70
CA LYS A 50 32.50 6.05 3.11
C LYS A 50 32.03 4.98 4.09
N TYR A 51 30.97 4.25 3.74
CA TYR A 51 30.32 3.28 4.63
C TYR A 51 30.50 1.83 4.18
N ARG A 52 31.54 1.55 3.40
CA ARG A 52 31.78 0.26 2.73
C ARG A 52 31.57 -0.96 3.62
N GLU A 53 32.27 -1.02 4.76
CA GLU A 53 32.22 -2.19 5.65
C GLU A 53 30.86 -2.31 6.35
N LYS A 54 30.27 -1.17 6.76
CA LYS A 54 28.91 -1.15 7.32
C LYS A 54 27.88 -1.65 6.31
N LEU A 55 27.99 -1.25 5.04
CA LEU A 55 27.10 -1.72 3.98
C LEU A 55 27.23 -3.23 3.75
N LYS A 56 28.42 -3.81 3.87
CA LYS A 56 28.59 -5.27 3.78
C LYS A 56 27.92 -6.01 4.93
N ILE A 57 28.00 -5.48 6.15
CA ILE A 57 27.28 -6.04 7.31
C ILE A 57 25.77 -5.94 7.07
N VAL A 58 25.28 -4.76 6.69
CA VAL A 58 23.87 -4.53 6.32
C VAL A 58 23.44 -5.50 5.22
N GLY A 59 24.28 -5.73 4.21
CA GLY A 59 24.01 -6.71 3.14
C GLY A 59 23.94 -8.15 3.66
N ASN A 60 24.79 -8.56 4.61
CA ASN A 60 24.71 -9.91 5.20
C ASN A 60 23.39 -10.12 5.96
N VAL A 61 23.00 -9.14 6.77
CA VAL A 61 21.70 -9.16 7.48
C VAL A 61 20.57 -9.19 6.45
N GLY A 62 20.68 -8.37 5.40
CA GLY A 62 19.72 -8.30 4.30
C GLY A 62 19.49 -9.65 3.62
N ILE A 63 20.55 -10.43 3.38
CA ILE A 63 20.42 -11.79 2.83
C ILE A 63 19.53 -12.67 3.71
N ILE A 64 19.80 -12.71 5.02
CA ILE A 64 19.05 -13.56 5.96
C ILE A 64 17.58 -13.15 5.98
N ILE A 65 17.31 -11.85 6.11
CA ILE A 65 15.95 -11.30 6.12
C ILE A 65 15.23 -11.60 4.81
N CYS A 66 15.90 -11.42 3.67
CA CYS A 66 15.30 -11.65 2.36
C CYS A 66 15.01 -13.13 2.08
N ILE A 67 15.88 -14.05 2.53
CA ILE A 67 15.59 -15.50 2.44
C ILE A 67 14.36 -15.83 3.29
N GLY A 68 14.29 -15.33 4.53
CA GLY A 68 13.12 -15.52 5.38
C GLY A 68 11.84 -14.94 4.77
N ALA A 69 11.90 -13.72 4.23
CA ALA A 69 10.78 -13.06 3.57
C ALA A 69 10.34 -13.79 2.29
N SER A 70 11.28 -14.33 1.51
CA SER A 70 10.98 -15.20 0.35
C SER A 70 10.20 -16.44 0.79
N ILE A 71 10.66 -17.13 1.83
CA ILE A 71 9.99 -18.35 2.35
C ILE A 71 8.58 -18.01 2.87
N ALA A 72 8.47 -16.96 3.68
CA ALA A 72 7.18 -16.50 4.21
C ALA A 72 6.22 -16.09 3.08
N GLY A 73 6.70 -15.33 2.08
CA GLY A 73 5.91 -14.92 0.94
C GLY A 73 5.41 -16.11 0.10
N LEU A 74 6.29 -17.10 -0.15
CA LEU A 74 5.91 -18.33 -0.85
C LEU A 74 4.88 -19.14 -0.07
N PHE A 75 5.05 -19.25 1.25
CA PHE A 75 4.09 -19.93 2.12
C PHE A 75 2.71 -19.25 2.05
N LEU A 76 2.67 -17.91 2.14
CA LEU A 76 1.42 -17.15 2.02
C LEU A 76 0.78 -17.32 0.63
N LEU A 77 1.58 -17.32 -0.44
CA LEU A 77 1.10 -17.53 -1.80
C LEU A 77 0.48 -18.92 -1.99
N VAL A 78 1.15 -19.97 -1.50
CA VAL A 78 0.64 -21.34 -1.56
C VAL A 78 -0.62 -21.49 -0.71
N ASN A 79 -0.63 -20.97 0.51
CA ASN A 79 -1.81 -21.02 1.39
C ASN A 79 -3.01 -20.30 0.76
N SER A 80 -2.80 -19.14 0.13
CA SER A 80 -3.84 -18.42 -0.60
C SER A 80 -4.38 -19.23 -1.78
N SER A 81 -3.48 -19.91 -2.52
CA SER A 81 -3.85 -20.79 -3.64
C SER A 81 -4.68 -21.99 -3.16
N VAL A 82 -4.27 -22.64 -2.08
CA VAL A 82 -4.97 -23.80 -1.50
C VAL A 82 -6.35 -23.40 -0.99
N LYS A 83 -6.45 -22.29 -0.24
CA LYS A 83 -7.75 -21.77 0.23
C LYS A 83 -8.69 -21.46 -0.92
N MET A 84 -8.18 -20.91 -2.01
CA MET A 84 -8.98 -20.61 -3.19
C MET A 84 -9.54 -21.87 -3.88
N VAL A 85 -8.89 -23.03 -3.76
CA VAL A 85 -9.41 -24.30 -4.29
C VAL A 85 -10.39 -24.96 -3.32
N ILE A 86 -10.08 -24.96 -2.01
CA ILE A 86 -10.84 -25.73 -1.00
C ILE A 86 -12.03 -24.94 -0.44
N LYS A 87 -11.86 -23.63 -0.24
CA LYS A 87 -12.86 -22.71 0.33
C LYS A 87 -12.91 -21.39 -0.44
N PRO A 88 -13.40 -21.39 -1.70
CA PRO A 88 -13.39 -20.21 -2.55
C PRO A 88 -14.08 -18.97 -1.94
N GLU A 89 -15.11 -19.17 -1.13
CA GLU A 89 -15.88 -18.13 -0.44
C GLU A 89 -15.09 -17.39 0.65
N GLU A 90 -14.09 -18.04 1.28
CA GLU A 90 -13.20 -17.43 2.28
C GLU A 90 -11.88 -16.92 1.66
N ALA A 91 -11.65 -17.20 0.38
CA ALA A 91 -10.36 -16.98 -0.26
C ALA A 91 -10.13 -15.51 -0.64
N VAL A 92 -9.08 -14.92 -0.06
CA VAL A 92 -8.55 -13.62 -0.49
C VAL A 92 -7.38 -13.88 -1.45
N PRO A 93 -7.37 -13.27 -2.65
CA PRO A 93 -6.27 -13.42 -3.60
C PRO A 93 -4.93 -13.00 -2.98
N GLY A 94 -3.92 -13.86 -3.05
CA GLY A 94 -2.59 -13.57 -2.49
C GLY A 94 -1.80 -12.52 -3.26
N VAL A 95 -2.21 -12.19 -4.49
CA VAL A 95 -1.58 -11.18 -5.36
C VAL A 95 -2.65 -10.38 -6.08
N LYS A 96 -2.48 -9.05 -6.15
CA LYS A 96 -3.27 -8.15 -6.99
C LYS A 96 -2.37 -7.16 -7.72
N LEU A 97 -2.78 -6.75 -8.91
CA LEU A 97 -2.15 -5.67 -9.64
C LEU A 97 -2.62 -4.32 -9.07
N ILE A 98 -1.70 -3.47 -8.62
CA ILE A 98 -2.05 -2.17 -8.02
C ILE A 98 -1.85 -1.05 -9.05
N ILE A 99 -2.95 -0.38 -9.40
CA ILE A 99 -2.97 0.71 -10.39
C ILE A 99 -3.85 1.87 -9.86
N PRO A 100 -3.75 3.09 -10.41
CA PRO A 100 -4.59 4.18 -9.96
C PRO A 100 -6.06 3.91 -10.31
N SER A 101 -6.97 4.19 -9.37
CA SER A 101 -8.41 4.10 -9.59
C SER A 101 -8.88 5.19 -10.55
N VAL A 102 -9.93 4.89 -11.32
CA VAL A 102 -10.58 5.84 -12.22
C VAL A 102 -12.03 5.98 -11.77
N PRO A 103 -12.51 7.18 -11.41
CA PRO A 103 -13.88 7.39 -10.96
C PRO A 103 -14.90 6.88 -11.99
N GLY A 104 -15.90 6.12 -11.51
CA GLY A 104 -16.94 5.53 -12.35
C GLY A 104 -16.51 4.29 -13.15
N VAL A 105 -15.26 3.85 -13.04
CA VAL A 105 -14.76 2.64 -13.73
C VAL A 105 -14.60 1.51 -12.74
N LYS A 106 -15.35 0.42 -12.97
CA LYS A 106 -15.20 -0.81 -12.20
C LYS A 106 -13.96 -1.56 -12.65
N MET A 107 -12.99 -1.71 -11.76
CA MET A 107 -11.77 -2.45 -12.03
C MET A 107 -12.02 -3.98 -12.05
N PRO A 108 -11.28 -4.74 -12.87
CA PRO A 108 -11.29 -6.21 -12.80
C PRO A 108 -10.89 -6.72 -11.41
N GLY A 109 -11.37 -7.90 -11.00
CA GLY A 109 -11.13 -8.43 -9.65
C GLY A 109 -9.65 -8.68 -9.30
N PHE A 110 -8.80 -8.87 -10.31
CA PHE A 110 -7.34 -9.03 -10.17
C PHE A 110 -6.60 -7.71 -9.98
N VAL A 111 -7.30 -6.57 -10.10
CA VAL A 111 -6.77 -5.23 -9.95
C VAL A 111 -7.28 -4.62 -8.65
N LEU A 112 -6.38 -4.03 -7.87
CA LEU A 112 -6.70 -3.14 -6.76
C LEU A 112 -6.46 -1.70 -7.20
N GLY A 113 -7.55 -0.98 -7.45
CA GLY A 113 -7.52 0.46 -7.75
C GLY A 113 -7.32 1.28 -6.49
N ILE A 114 -6.32 2.17 -6.47
CA ILE A 114 -6.03 3.04 -5.32
C ILE A 114 -5.95 4.50 -5.77
N PRO A 115 -6.17 5.49 -4.87
CA PRO A 115 -6.05 6.90 -5.23
C PRO A 115 -4.74 7.22 -5.96
N PHE A 116 -4.81 8.09 -6.98
CA PHE A 116 -3.71 8.34 -7.90
C PHE A 116 -2.44 8.81 -7.17
N TRP A 117 -2.62 9.71 -6.20
CA TRP A 117 -1.50 10.26 -5.44
C TRP A 117 -0.84 9.24 -4.53
N TYR A 118 -1.63 8.35 -3.90
CA TYR A 118 -1.07 7.24 -3.13
C TYR A 118 -0.30 6.27 -4.01
N TRP A 119 -0.82 5.99 -5.21
CA TRP A 119 -0.14 5.13 -6.17
C TRP A 119 1.20 5.69 -6.63
N ILE A 120 1.23 6.92 -7.13
CA ILE A 120 2.46 7.47 -7.71
C ILE A 120 3.54 7.73 -6.63
N ILE A 121 3.15 8.24 -5.46
CA ILE A 121 4.09 8.46 -4.33
C ILE A 121 4.57 7.11 -3.80
N GLY A 122 3.67 6.14 -3.65
CA GLY A 122 3.99 4.80 -3.19
C GLY A 122 4.98 4.10 -4.12
N ILE A 123 4.72 4.03 -5.43
CA ILE A 123 5.64 3.42 -6.40
C ILE A 123 6.96 4.19 -6.46
N PHE A 124 6.93 5.53 -6.43
CA PHE A 124 8.15 6.32 -6.37
C PHE A 124 9.00 5.95 -5.15
N SER A 125 8.38 5.79 -3.98
CA SER A 125 9.08 5.39 -2.75
C SER A 125 9.77 4.02 -2.90
N VAL A 126 9.11 3.06 -3.55
CA VAL A 126 9.66 1.72 -3.82
C VAL A 126 10.91 1.83 -4.67
N LEU A 127 10.81 2.52 -5.81
CA LEU A 127 11.92 2.67 -6.76
C LEU A 127 13.08 3.49 -6.18
N MET A 128 12.76 4.50 -5.35
CA MET A 128 13.74 5.40 -4.73
C MET A 128 14.64 4.67 -3.72
N VAL A 129 14.20 3.56 -3.13
CA VAL A 129 15.05 2.77 -2.22
C VAL A 129 15.59 1.50 -2.88
N HIS A 130 14.83 0.86 -3.79
CA HIS A 130 15.19 -0.43 -4.38
C HIS A 130 16.47 -0.34 -5.24
N GLU A 131 16.44 0.41 -6.33
CA GLU A 131 17.57 0.52 -7.26
C GLU A 131 18.82 1.16 -6.63
N PRO A 132 18.69 2.22 -5.80
CA PRO A 132 19.85 2.77 -5.11
C PRO A 132 20.49 1.79 -4.12
N MET A 133 19.73 0.90 -3.49
CA MET A 133 20.31 -0.12 -2.61
C MET A 133 21.13 -1.15 -3.39
N HIS A 134 20.65 -1.66 -4.53
CA HIS A 134 21.49 -2.47 -5.43
C HIS A 134 22.78 -1.74 -5.81
N ALA A 135 22.67 -0.45 -6.17
CA ALA A 135 23.83 0.35 -6.54
C ALA A 135 24.84 0.54 -5.39
N LEU A 136 24.35 0.79 -4.17
CA LEU A 136 25.17 0.95 -2.97
C LEU A 136 25.93 -0.33 -2.64
N LEU A 137 25.24 -1.48 -2.63
CA LEU A 137 25.84 -2.77 -2.31
C LEU A 137 26.77 -3.26 -3.41
N ALA A 138 26.41 -3.06 -4.69
CA ALA A 138 27.31 -3.35 -5.81
C ALA A 138 28.60 -2.51 -5.71
N ARG A 139 28.48 -1.23 -5.37
CA ARG A 139 29.64 -0.37 -5.19
C ARG A 139 30.45 -0.72 -3.94
N ALA A 140 29.80 -1.15 -2.86
CA ALA A 140 30.47 -1.72 -1.68
C ALA A 140 31.27 -2.98 -2.02
N GLU A 141 30.85 -3.75 -3.03
CA GLU A 141 31.61 -4.88 -3.60
C GLU A 141 32.58 -4.49 -4.73
N LYS A 142 32.88 -3.19 -4.87
CA LYS A 142 33.80 -2.63 -5.87
C LYS A 142 33.31 -2.78 -7.32
N ILE A 143 32.07 -3.18 -7.56
CA ILE A 143 31.48 -3.26 -8.90
C ILE A 143 31.26 -1.84 -9.45
N ARG A 144 31.52 -1.66 -10.75
CA ARG A 144 31.22 -0.42 -11.47
C ARG A 144 29.75 -0.41 -11.86
N ILE A 145 29.07 0.71 -11.61
CA ILE A 145 27.74 0.96 -12.19
C ILE A 145 27.94 1.56 -13.57
N LYS A 146 27.38 0.94 -14.61
CA LYS A 146 27.41 1.46 -15.98
C LYS A 146 26.46 2.63 -16.11
N SER A 147 25.21 2.48 -15.72
CA SER A 147 24.18 3.53 -15.75
C SER A 147 23.07 3.28 -14.74
N PHE A 148 22.25 4.30 -14.52
CA PHE A 148 20.91 4.18 -13.94
C PHE A 148 19.89 4.44 -15.04
N GLY A 149 18.63 4.16 -14.78
CA GLY A 149 17.57 4.64 -15.65
C GLY A 149 16.20 4.57 -15.05
N LEU A 150 15.29 5.25 -15.73
CA LEU A 150 13.85 5.06 -15.57
C LEU A 150 13.37 4.20 -16.72
N LEU A 151 12.38 3.36 -16.44
CA LEU A 151 11.68 2.60 -17.45
C LEU A 151 10.17 2.78 -17.29
N LEU A 152 9.44 2.68 -18.38
CA LEU A 152 7.98 2.62 -18.37
C LEU A 152 7.57 1.42 -19.21
N LEU A 153 6.89 0.45 -18.57
CA LEU A 153 6.27 -0.68 -19.25
C LEU A 153 4.77 -0.39 -19.36
N PHE A 154 4.31 -0.06 -20.56
CA PHE A 154 2.97 0.49 -20.79
C PHE A 154 2.69 1.72 -19.91
N PHE A 155 1.96 1.55 -18.82
CA PHE A 155 1.63 2.60 -17.84
C PHE A 155 2.31 2.37 -16.48
N LEU A 156 3.08 1.30 -16.31
CA LEU A 156 3.75 0.94 -15.05
C LEU A 156 5.15 1.55 -15.00
N PRO A 157 5.39 2.54 -14.11
CA PRO A 157 6.71 3.13 -13.98
C PRO A 157 7.66 2.18 -13.24
N GLY A 158 8.91 2.21 -13.65
CA GLY A 158 10.00 1.45 -13.07
C GLY A 158 11.31 2.23 -13.10
N ALA A 159 12.31 1.69 -12.43
CA ALA A 159 13.68 2.17 -12.49
C ALA A 159 14.61 0.96 -12.64
N PHE A 160 15.87 1.21 -12.99
CA PHE A 160 16.88 0.17 -12.99
C PHE A 160 18.26 0.74 -12.66
N VAL A 161 19.11 -0.09 -12.07
CA VAL A 161 20.55 0.07 -12.04
C VAL A 161 21.24 -0.98 -12.90
N ASP A 162 22.25 -0.58 -13.66
CA ASP A 162 23.01 -1.43 -14.57
C ASP A 162 24.45 -1.63 -14.03
N PRO A 163 24.68 -2.61 -13.12
CA PRO A 163 26.02 -2.97 -12.66
C PRO A 163 26.80 -3.72 -13.74
N ASP A 164 28.13 -3.66 -13.68
CA ASP A 164 28.97 -4.41 -14.62
C ASP A 164 28.85 -5.93 -14.40
N GLU A 165 28.04 -6.57 -15.24
CA GLU A 165 27.78 -8.01 -15.18
C GLU A 165 29.05 -8.88 -15.25
N LYS A 166 30.08 -8.47 -16.01
CA LYS A 166 31.32 -9.24 -16.13
C LYS A 166 32.08 -9.22 -14.81
N GLN A 167 32.05 -8.10 -14.09
CA GLN A 167 32.62 -8.00 -12.75
C GLN A 167 31.75 -8.75 -11.73
N LEU A 168 30.42 -8.63 -11.82
CA LEU A 168 29.46 -9.28 -10.93
C LEU A 168 29.59 -10.81 -10.96
N LYS A 169 29.71 -11.41 -12.14
CA LYS A 169 29.87 -12.86 -12.32
C LYS A 169 31.12 -13.43 -11.64
N LYS A 170 32.17 -12.62 -11.45
CA LYS A 170 33.43 -13.01 -10.83
C LYS A 170 33.42 -12.91 -9.29
N LEU A 171 32.36 -12.34 -8.71
CA LEU A 171 32.26 -12.22 -7.25
C LEU A 171 32.03 -13.57 -6.58
N SER A 172 32.39 -13.65 -5.29
CA SER A 172 31.98 -14.76 -4.45
C SER A 172 30.46 -14.80 -4.28
N MET A 173 29.91 -15.98 -4.03
CA MET A 173 28.48 -16.21 -3.82
C MET A 173 27.88 -15.20 -2.82
N LEU A 174 28.48 -15.08 -1.63
CA LEU A 174 27.99 -14.15 -0.60
C LEU A 174 27.95 -12.70 -1.10
N SER A 175 28.94 -12.26 -1.88
CA SER A 175 28.98 -10.89 -2.40
C SER A 175 27.92 -10.64 -3.47
N LYS A 176 27.59 -11.64 -4.29
CA LYS A 176 26.45 -11.55 -5.23
C LYS A 176 25.12 -11.54 -4.50
N LEU A 177 24.94 -12.40 -3.50
CA LEU A 177 23.73 -12.44 -2.68
C LEU A 177 23.47 -11.10 -1.98
N ARG A 178 24.52 -10.42 -1.49
CA ARG A 178 24.37 -9.06 -0.92
C ARG A 178 23.80 -8.06 -1.94
N ILE A 179 24.18 -8.20 -3.21
CA ILE A 179 23.73 -7.31 -4.28
C ILE A 179 22.31 -7.68 -4.68
N TYR A 180 22.01 -8.95 -4.92
CA TYR A 180 20.67 -9.40 -5.32
C TYR A 180 19.63 -9.16 -4.23
N ALA A 181 19.95 -9.34 -2.95
CA ALA A 181 19.02 -9.05 -1.86
C ALA A 181 18.81 -7.54 -1.61
N ALA A 182 19.66 -6.67 -2.15
CA ALA A 182 19.77 -5.29 -1.69
C ALA A 182 18.51 -4.45 -1.93
N GLY A 183 17.91 -4.52 -3.12
CA GLY A 183 16.75 -3.70 -3.46
C GLY A 183 15.55 -4.07 -2.62
N SER A 184 15.21 -5.36 -2.61
CA SER A 184 14.13 -5.90 -1.79
C SER A 184 14.34 -5.63 -0.29
N PHE A 185 15.57 -5.76 0.22
CA PHE A 185 15.88 -5.39 1.61
C PHE A 185 15.66 -3.90 1.90
N GLY A 186 16.02 -3.03 0.96
CA GLY A 186 15.75 -1.59 1.04
C GLY A 186 14.26 -1.28 1.18
N ASN A 187 13.41 -1.95 0.41
CA ASN A 187 11.97 -1.81 0.55
C ASN A 187 11.47 -2.33 1.91
N LEU A 188 11.96 -3.48 2.39
CA LEU A 188 11.57 -4.01 3.70
C LEU A 188 11.95 -3.08 4.84
N ILE A 189 13.11 -2.42 4.77
CA ILE A 189 13.49 -1.38 5.74
C ILE A 189 12.51 -0.20 5.69
N LEU A 190 12.19 0.29 4.48
CA LEU A 190 11.26 1.41 4.34
C LEU A 190 9.86 1.04 4.86
N ALA A 191 9.37 -0.17 4.56
CA ALA A 191 8.13 -0.70 5.10
C ALA A 191 8.18 -0.72 6.64
N ALA A 192 9.24 -1.24 7.25
CA ALA A 192 9.38 -1.25 8.71
C ALA A 192 9.35 0.16 9.33
N ILE A 193 10.00 1.14 8.69
CA ILE A 193 9.94 2.55 9.13
C ILE A 193 8.51 3.08 9.08
N PHE A 194 7.79 2.86 7.98
CA PHE A 194 6.41 3.34 7.85
C PHE A 194 5.45 2.60 8.77
N LEU A 195 5.69 1.33 9.09
CA LEU A 195 4.94 0.63 10.13
C LEU A 195 5.13 1.29 11.50
N LEU A 196 6.35 1.65 11.87
CA LEU A 196 6.60 2.38 13.13
C LEU A 196 5.97 3.77 13.12
N LEU A 197 5.95 4.46 11.98
CA LEU A 197 5.28 5.75 11.84
C LEU A 197 3.76 5.61 11.98
N ILE A 198 3.14 4.56 11.44
CA ILE A 198 1.71 4.25 11.61
C ILE A 198 1.41 4.01 13.09
N LEU A 199 2.17 3.15 13.75
CA LEU A 199 1.98 2.86 15.19
C LEU A 199 2.21 4.09 16.08
N GLY A 200 3.14 4.97 15.69
CA GLY A 200 3.39 6.23 16.38
C GLY A 200 2.33 7.29 16.10
N TYR A 201 1.76 7.28 14.90
CA TYR A 201 0.71 8.19 14.47
C TYR A 201 -0.54 8.03 15.32
N ASP A 202 -1.02 6.80 15.55
CA ASP A 202 -2.21 6.55 16.36
C ASP A 202 -2.05 7.11 17.77
N LYS A 203 -0.90 6.84 18.41
CA LYS A 203 -0.57 7.39 19.73
C LYS A 203 -0.50 8.92 19.74
N LEU A 204 0.03 9.51 18.68
CA LEU A 204 0.13 10.96 18.54
C LEU A 204 -1.27 11.58 18.40
N ILE A 205 -2.16 10.97 17.62
CA ILE A 205 -3.54 11.45 17.48
C ILE A 205 -4.26 11.40 18.83
N ASP A 206 -4.20 10.26 19.54
CA ASP A 206 -4.83 10.12 20.87
C ASP A 206 -4.27 11.12 21.89
N TYR A 207 -2.98 11.46 21.78
CA TYR A 207 -2.36 12.47 22.62
C TYR A 207 -2.85 13.89 22.30
N LEU A 208 -3.04 14.22 21.02
CA LEU A 208 -3.38 15.57 20.56
C LEU A 208 -4.87 15.87 20.58
N MET A 209 -5.73 14.87 20.36
CA MET A 209 -7.17 15.08 20.23
C MET A 209 -7.98 13.91 20.78
N VAL A 210 -9.15 14.23 21.32
CA VAL A 210 -10.10 13.25 21.86
C VAL A 210 -11.47 13.43 21.24
N PRO A 211 -12.23 12.34 21.05
CA PRO A 211 -13.60 12.41 20.56
C PRO A 211 -14.52 13.07 21.59
N ASN A 212 -15.43 13.93 21.13
CA ASN A 212 -16.31 14.75 21.97
C ASN A 212 -17.73 14.81 21.39
N GLY A 213 -18.30 13.65 21.12
CA GLY A 213 -19.67 13.49 20.64
C GLY A 213 -19.79 13.48 19.12
N VAL A 214 -21.04 13.51 18.65
CA VAL A 214 -21.39 13.43 17.23
C VAL A 214 -22.00 14.75 16.77
N VAL A 215 -21.45 15.31 15.69
CA VAL A 215 -22.03 16.45 14.97
C VAL A 215 -22.65 15.98 13.67
N PHE A 216 -23.71 16.66 13.26
CA PHE A 216 -24.42 16.46 12.00
C PHE A 216 -24.53 17.80 11.27
N GLU A 217 -24.71 17.78 9.95
CA GLU A 217 -24.84 19.00 9.16
C GLU A 217 -26.26 19.57 9.27
N ASP A 218 -27.26 18.73 9.03
CA ASP A 218 -28.68 19.10 9.04
C ASP A 218 -29.54 17.97 9.60
N VAL A 219 -30.80 18.30 9.92
CA VAL A 219 -31.88 17.32 10.13
C VAL A 219 -32.62 17.07 8.82
N ILE A 220 -33.06 15.84 8.61
CA ILE A 220 -33.79 15.45 7.40
C ILE A 220 -35.27 15.81 7.58
N GLU A 221 -35.84 16.55 6.65
CA GLU A 221 -37.26 16.91 6.68
C GLU A 221 -38.17 15.68 6.78
N GLY A 222 -39.21 15.78 7.63
CA GLY A 222 -40.14 14.68 7.88
C GLY A 222 -39.59 13.56 8.77
N SER A 223 -38.39 13.72 9.34
CA SER A 223 -37.84 12.78 10.33
C SER A 223 -38.15 13.21 11.77
N GLY A 224 -38.04 12.28 12.71
CA GLY A 224 -38.22 12.61 14.13
C GLY A 224 -37.19 13.61 14.66
N ALA A 225 -35.97 13.64 14.09
CA ALA A 225 -35.00 14.68 14.45
C ALA A 225 -35.46 16.08 14.03
N ALA A 226 -36.11 16.21 12.88
CA ALA A 226 -36.69 17.48 12.44
C ALA A 226 -37.90 17.87 13.29
N GLU A 227 -38.80 16.94 13.61
CA GLU A 227 -39.95 17.20 14.49
C GLU A 227 -39.52 17.65 15.90
N ALA A 228 -38.45 17.05 16.43
CA ALA A 228 -37.89 17.40 17.72
C ALA A 228 -37.07 18.71 17.70
N ASN A 229 -36.85 19.32 16.53
CA ASN A 229 -35.90 20.43 16.34
C ASN A 229 -34.52 20.12 16.94
N LEU A 230 -34.01 18.91 16.66
CA LEU A 230 -32.76 18.41 17.23
C LEU A 230 -31.61 19.34 16.86
N GLU A 231 -30.93 19.90 17.87
CA GLU A 231 -29.81 20.82 17.69
C GLU A 231 -28.68 20.48 18.67
N GLY A 232 -27.45 20.87 18.32
CA GLY A 232 -26.28 20.71 19.17
C GLY A 232 -25.51 19.41 18.91
N ILE A 233 -24.44 19.23 19.69
CA ILE A 233 -23.57 18.06 19.59
C ILE A 233 -24.22 16.93 20.38
N ILE A 234 -24.44 15.78 19.76
CA ILE A 234 -25.01 14.60 20.43
C ILE A 234 -23.93 14.00 21.34
N ILE A 235 -24.23 13.92 22.63
CA ILE A 235 -23.32 13.45 23.68
C ILE A 235 -23.89 12.26 24.48
N GLY A 236 -25.13 11.87 24.22
CA GLY A 236 -25.71 10.66 24.80
C GLY A 236 -27.03 10.26 24.16
N MET A 237 -27.40 8.99 24.33
CA MET A 237 -28.69 8.44 23.90
C MET A 237 -29.16 7.39 24.92
N ASN A 238 -30.40 7.49 25.39
CA ASN A 238 -31.01 6.56 26.35
C ASN A 238 -30.14 6.31 27.60
N GLY A 239 -29.50 7.36 28.12
CA GLY A 239 -28.59 7.28 29.27
C GLY A 239 -27.19 6.72 28.99
N GLU A 240 -26.91 6.21 27.78
CA GLU A 240 -25.55 5.82 27.36
C GLU A 240 -24.78 7.04 26.83
N GLU A 241 -23.49 7.16 27.20
CA GLU A 241 -22.61 8.25 26.73
C GLU A 241 -22.18 8.02 25.28
N ILE A 242 -22.18 9.09 24.48
CA ILE A 242 -21.74 9.07 23.07
C ILE A 242 -20.53 9.98 22.92
N LYS A 243 -19.37 9.38 22.62
CA LYS A 243 -18.15 10.12 22.29
C LYS A 243 -17.86 10.09 20.79
N THR A 244 -18.21 8.99 20.14
CA THR A 244 -17.90 8.75 18.73
C THR A 244 -19.13 8.41 17.91
N LEU A 245 -19.04 8.54 16.58
CA LEU A 245 -20.04 8.01 15.67
C LEU A 245 -20.23 6.49 15.83
N GLY A 246 -19.16 5.77 16.21
CA GLY A 246 -19.24 4.34 16.51
C GLY A 246 -20.09 4.03 17.74
N ASP A 247 -20.03 4.86 18.78
CA ASP A 247 -20.90 4.73 19.96
C ASP A 247 -22.36 4.95 19.57
N PHE A 248 -22.63 6.01 18.81
CA PHE A 248 -23.98 6.29 18.30
C PHE A 248 -24.51 5.12 17.47
N ALA A 249 -23.71 4.59 16.53
CA ALA A 249 -24.08 3.45 15.69
C ALA A 249 -24.40 2.19 16.50
N ARG A 250 -23.57 1.87 17.51
CA ARG A 250 -23.77 0.72 18.40
C ARG A 250 -25.00 0.85 19.30
N ILE A 251 -25.36 2.07 19.71
CA ILE A 251 -26.53 2.31 20.56
C ILE A 251 -27.81 2.26 19.73
N ILE A 252 -27.85 2.91 18.56
CA ILE A 252 -29.04 2.94 17.70
C ILE A 252 -29.38 1.57 17.12
N GLU A 253 -28.39 0.67 16.96
CA GLU A 253 -28.63 -0.73 16.56
C GLU A 253 -29.52 -1.51 17.54
N LYS A 254 -29.60 -1.09 18.80
CA LYS A 254 -30.48 -1.71 19.82
C LYS A 254 -31.91 -1.17 19.76
N VAL A 255 -32.15 -0.11 19.01
CA VAL A 255 -33.42 0.62 18.95
C VAL A 255 -34.23 0.16 17.75
N LYS A 256 -35.53 -0.02 17.91
CA LYS A 256 -36.42 -0.39 16.79
C LYS A 256 -37.00 0.86 16.10
N PRO A 257 -37.31 0.77 14.79
CA PRO A 257 -38.05 1.83 14.11
C PRO A 257 -39.37 2.14 14.84
N GLY A 258 -39.67 3.43 15.02
CA GLY A 258 -40.90 3.91 15.67
C GLY A 258 -40.79 4.11 17.18
N GLU A 259 -39.72 3.65 17.82
CA GLU A 259 -39.44 3.90 19.24
C GLU A 259 -39.01 5.35 19.47
N VAL A 260 -39.34 5.89 20.64
CA VAL A 260 -38.87 7.21 21.07
C VAL A 260 -37.57 7.05 21.83
N VAL A 261 -36.52 7.70 21.36
CA VAL A 261 -35.21 7.74 22.02
C VAL A 261 -34.98 9.10 22.66
N GLU A 262 -34.38 9.08 23.84
CA GLU A 262 -33.92 10.29 24.51
C GLU A 262 -32.51 10.61 24.03
N ILE A 263 -32.36 11.68 23.26
CA ILE A 263 -31.07 12.17 22.76
C ILE A 263 -30.64 13.36 23.62
N LYS A 264 -29.48 13.23 24.27
CA LYS A 264 -28.84 14.31 24.99
C LYS A 264 -27.86 15.03 24.07
N THR A 265 -28.03 16.33 23.91
CA THR A 265 -27.09 17.19 23.18
C THR A 265 -26.51 18.28 24.09
N THR A 266 -25.57 19.06 23.56
CA THR A 266 -25.06 20.27 24.22
C THR A 266 -26.10 21.40 24.35
N LYS A 267 -27.26 21.30 23.69
CA LYS A 267 -28.35 22.28 23.74
C LYS A 267 -29.50 21.86 24.64
N GLY A 268 -29.65 20.57 24.92
CA GLY A 268 -30.70 20.06 25.78
C GLY A 268 -30.96 18.57 25.63
N LEU A 269 -32.09 18.12 26.18
CA LEU A 269 -32.61 16.78 26.03
C LEU A 269 -33.75 16.80 25.02
N TYR A 270 -33.71 15.87 24.07
CA TYR A 270 -34.65 15.78 22.96
C TYR A 270 -35.27 14.39 22.95
N GLN A 271 -36.60 14.33 22.84
CA GLN A 271 -37.32 13.07 22.62
C GLN A 271 -37.53 12.91 21.12
N VAL A 272 -36.83 11.97 20.51
CA VAL A 272 -36.82 11.78 19.07
C VAL A 272 -37.47 10.45 18.72
N LYS A 273 -38.55 10.49 17.94
CA LYS A 273 -39.18 9.28 17.42
C LYS A 273 -38.39 8.76 16.21
N THR A 274 -37.88 7.54 16.30
CA THR A 274 -37.14 6.93 15.19
C THR A 274 -38.08 6.55 14.04
N SER A 275 -37.54 6.52 12.83
CA SER A 275 -38.21 6.05 11.61
C SER A 275 -37.46 4.85 11.03
N GLN A 276 -37.95 4.29 9.92
CA GLN A 276 -37.26 3.24 9.19
C GLN A 276 -36.09 3.83 8.39
N HIS A 277 -34.92 3.17 8.39
CA HIS A 277 -33.78 3.64 7.63
C HIS A 277 -34.04 3.51 6.11
N PRO A 278 -33.72 4.54 5.28
CA PRO A 278 -34.04 4.54 3.85
C PRO A 278 -33.51 3.32 3.08
N ASP A 279 -32.29 2.89 3.43
CA ASP A 279 -31.64 1.74 2.79
C ASP A 279 -31.90 0.39 3.49
N ASP A 280 -32.41 0.41 4.73
CA ASP A 280 -32.58 -0.79 5.56
C ASP A 280 -33.76 -0.63 6.52
N PRO A 281 -34.99 -1.00 6.11
CA PRO A 281 -36.20 -0.71 6.87
C PRO A 281 -36.24 -1.31 8.28
N GLU A 282 -35.43 -2.33 8.57
CA GLU A 282 -35.35 -2.97 9.89
C GLU A 282 -34.54 -2.12 10.90
N ARG A 283 -33.76 -1.15 10.44
CA ARG A 283 -32.91 -0.30 11.29
C ARG A 283 -33.61 1.00 11.65
N ALA A 284 -33.48 1.38 12.92
CA ALA A 284 -33.95 2.68 13.39
C ALA A 284 -33.15 3.83 12.76
N PHE A 285 -33.87 4.89 12.42
CA PHE A 285 -33.33 6.07 11.78
C PHE A 285 -33.77 7.35 12.49
N VAL A 286 -32.79 8.09 12.99
CA VAL A 286 -33.00 9.35 13.73
C VAL A 286 -33.32 10.50 12.76
N GLY A 287 -32.72 10.50 11.57
CA GLY A 287 -32.93 11.56 10.58
C GLY A 287 -31.93 12.70 10.62
N ILE A 288 -30.65 12.40 10.84
CA ILE A 288 -29.55 13.38 10.79
C ILE A 288 -28.68 13.17 9.56
N SER A 289 -28.17 14.25 8.96
CA SER A 289 -27.35 14.21 7.76
C SER A 289 -25.85 14.31 8.07
N LYS A 290 -25.05 13.52 7.32
CA LYS A 290 -23.58 13.45 7.41
C LYS A 290 -23.03 13.45 8.86
N PRO A 291 -23.51 12.54 9.72
CA PRO A 291 -23.04 12.47 11.09
C PRO A 291 -21.55 12.12 11.13
N ARG A 292 -20.79 12.79 11.98
CA ARG A 292 -19.35 12.56 12.18
C ARG A 292 -18.94 12.75 13.62
N THR A 293 -17.88 12.07 14.03
CA THR A 293 -17.25 12.29 15.34
C THR A 293 -16.65 13.70 15.39
N LEU A 294 -17.02 14.46 16.41
CA LEU A 294 -16.36 15.72 16.74
C LEU A 294 -15.08 15.41 17.50
N PHE A 295 -13.96 16.01 17.09
CA PHE A 295 -12.72 15.93 17.84
C PHE A 295 -12.39 17.30 18.44
N VAL A 296 -11.91 17.29 19.68
CA VAL A 296 -11.38 18.47 20.36
C VAL A 296 -9.92 18.25 20.71
N TYR A 297 -9.12 19.31 20.66
CA TYR A 297 -7.73 19.26 21.11
C TYR A 297 -7.67 19.04 22.62
N THR A 298 -6.65 18.31 23.06
CA THR A 298 -6.42 18.00 24.47
C THR A 298 -5.73 19.12 25.25
N GLY A 299 -5.40 20.26 24.62
CA GLY A 299 -4.63 21.35 25.23
C GLY A 299 -3.11 21.24 25.05
N HIS A 300 -2.62 20.08 24.61
CA HIS A 300 -1.19 19.90 24.35
C HIS A 300 -0.71 20.78 23.19
N LEU A 301 0.56 21.22 23.27
CA LEU A 301 1.18 22.12 22.28
C LEU A 301 0.47 23.48 22.12
N GLY A 302 -0.35 23.88 23.10
CA GLY A 302 -1.14 25.12 23.04
C GLY A 302 -2.30 25.07 22.04
N LEU A 303 -2.70 23.86 21.60
CA LEU A 303 -3.84 23.65 20.73
C LEU A 303 -5.10 23.45 21.58
N GLU A 304 -6.12 24.28 21.34
CA GLU A 304 -7.38 24.24 22.09
C GLU A 304 -8.58 24.29 21.15
N GLY A 305 -9.75 23.86 21.66
CA GLY A 305 -11.00 23.91 20.94
C GLY A 305 -11.22 22.75 19.96
N VAL A 306 -12.18 22.93 19.06
CA VAL A 306 -12.57 21.92 18.06
C VAL A 306 -11.50 21.78 16.99
N VAL A 307 -11.14 20.54 16.67
CA VAL A 307 -10.22 20.23 15.57
C VAL A 307 -10.89 20.57 14.24
N PRO A 308 -10.30 21.46 13.42
CA PRO A 308 -10.87 21.79 12.13
C PRO A 308 -10.99 20.57 11.22
N GLU A 309 -12.08 20.46 10.46
CA GLU A 309 -12.31 19.32 9.56
C GLU A 309 -11.20 19.19 8.50
N ARG A 310 -10.68 20.31 8.00
CA ARG A 310 -9.53 20.30 7.08
C ARG A 310 -8.31 19.62 7.70
N THR A 311 -8.07 19.82 9.00
CA THR A 311 -6.99 19.17 9.73
C THR A 311 -7.23 17.66 9.78
N LEU A 312 -8.44 17.22 10.15
CA LEU A 312 -8.79 15.80 10.17
C LEU A 312 -8.64 15.15 8.78
N ASN A 313 -9.04 15.84 7.71
CA ASN A 313 -8.91 15.36 6.34
C ASN A 313 -7.43 15.21 5.92
N VAL A 314 -6.58 16.19 6.24
CA VAL A 314 -5.13 16.12 5.97
C VAL A 314 -4.49 14.99 6.76
N LEU A 315 -4.81 14.88 8.05
CA LEU A 315 -4.32 13.83 8.93
C LEU A 315 -4.68 12.43 8.40
N SER A 316 -5.97 12.22 8.08
CA SER A 316 -6.46 10.99 7.46
C SER A 316 -5.74 10.68 6.14
N TRP A 317 -5.53 11.70 5.30
CA TRP A 317 -4.83 11.54 4.03
C TRP A 317 -3.36 11.13 4.22
N VAL A 318 -2.66 11.74 5.17
CA VAL A 318 -1.27 11.41 5.50
C VAL A 318 -1.17 9.98 6.05
N PHE A 319 -2.08 9.60 6.94
CA PHE A 319 -2.13 8.23 7.48
C PHE A 319 -2.38 7.20 6.37
N GLY A 320 -3.31 7.49 5.46
CA GLY A 320 -3.55 6.67 4.27
C GLY A 320 -2.30 6.55 3.39
N LEU A 321 -1.59 7.65 3.16
CA LEU A 321 -0.32 7.63 2.42
C LEU A 321 0.74 6.77 3.12
N PHE A 322 0.85 6.84 4.44
CA PHE A 322 1.77 5.98 5.21
C PHE A 322 1.44 4.51 5.02
N GLY A 323 0.16 4.15 5.10
CA GLY A 323 -0.35 2.81 4.85
C GLY A 323 0.02 2.31 3.46
N TRP A 324 -0.13 3.13 2.41
CA TRP A 324 0.22 2.74 1.04
C TRP A 324 1.72 2.63 0.80
N ILE A 325 2.55 3.51 1.38
CA ILE A 325 4.00 3.39 1.31
C ILE A 325 4.45 2.09 1.99
N PHE A 326 3.91 1.79 3.18
CA PHE A 326 4.14 0.52 3.87
C PHE A 326 3.75 -0.68 3.00
N ALA A 327 2.49 -0.72 2.53
CA ALA A 327 1.95 -1.85 1.80
C ALA A 327 2.69 -2.10 0.48
N LEU A 328 3.01 -1.05 -0.29
CA LEU A 328 3.69 -1.17 -1.57
C LEU A 328 5.15 -1.58 -1.41
N ASN A 329 5.88 -1.03 -0.43
CA ASN A 329 7.25 -1.47 -0.16
C ASN A 329 7.31 -2.89 0.36
N LEU A 330 6.39 -3.29 1.25
CA LEU A 330 6.34 -4.66 1.73
C LEU A 330 5.96 -5.63 0.59
N GLY A 331 4.87 -5.34 -0.12
CA GLY A 331 4.34 -6.20 -1.17
C GLY A 331 5.29 -6.35 -2.35
N ILE A 332 5.77 -5.25 -2.95
CA ILE A 332 6.69 -5.30 -4.10
C ILE A 332 8.05 -5.83 -3.68
N GLY A 333 8.54 -5.47 -2.48
CA GLY A 333 9.78 -6.00 -1.92
C GLY A 333 9.74 -7.52 -1.75
N VAL A 334 8.66 -8.08 -1.18
CA VAL A 334 8.49 -9.54 -1.06
C VAL A 334 8.26 -10.20 -2.42
N PHE A 335 7.48 -9.59 -3.32
CA PHE A 335 7.24 -10.13 -4.65
C PHE A 335 8.54 -10.30 -5.44
N ASN A 336 9.45 -9.32 -5.37
CA ASN A 336 10.78 -9.40 -5.99
C ASN A 336 11.66 -10.51 -5.40
N LEU A 337 11.35 -11.00 -4.19
CA LEU A 337 12.06 -12.11 -3.56
C LEU A 337 11.53 -13.49 -3.95
N PHE A 338 10.46 -13.58 -4.74
CA PHE A 338 10.05 -14.87 -5.29
C PHE A 338 11.15 -15.47 -6.19
N PRO A 339 11.34 -16.80 -6.20
CA PRO A 339 12.36 -17.49 -6.99
C PRO A 339 11.97 -17.58 -8.48
N ILE A 340 11.58 -16.44 -9.05
CA ILE A 340 11.18 -16.26 -10.44
C ILE A 340 12.24 -15.39 -11.12
N LYS A 341 12.82 -15.85 -12.22
CA LYS A 341 13.64 -14.96 -13.06
C LYS A 341 12.76 -14.04 -13.91
N PRO A 342 13.11 -12.75 -14.08
CA PRO A 342 14.38 -12.11 -13.71
C PRO A 342 14.39 -11.38 -12.34
N LEU A 343 13.49 -11.71 -11.42
CA LEU A 343 13.43 -11.05 -10.11
C LEU A 343 14.66 -11.38 -9.24
N ASP A 344 14.91 -10.53 -8.24
CA ASP A 344 16.01 -10.66 -7.27
C ASP A 344 16.07 -12.04 -6.63
N GLY A 345 14.92 -12.54 -6.16
CA GLY A 345 14.79 -13.84 -5.53
C GLY A 345 15.15 -15.00 -6.47
N GLY A 346 14.85 -14.87 -7.76
CA GLY A 346 15.27 -15.81 -8.80
C GLY A 346 16.79 -15.84 -8.98
N LEU A 347 17.44 -14.67 -8.93
CA LEU A 347 18.91 -14.55 -9.00
C LEU A 347 19.58 -15.09 -7.73
N MET A 348 19.01 -14.81 -6.55
CA MET A 348 19.46 -15.37 -5.28
C MET A 348 19.35 -16.89 -5.28
N PHE A 349 18.19 -17.43 -5.69
CA PHE A 349 17.93 -18.86 -5.74
C PHE A 349 18.90 -19.58 -6.69
N GLU A 350 19.16 -19.03 -7.88
CA GLU A 350 20.15 -19.57 -8.80
C GLU A 350 21.56 -19.60 -8.21
N GLU A 351 22.01 -18.51 -7.58
CA GLU A 351 23.35 -18.43 -7.01
C GLU A 351 23.51 -19.43 -5.84
N ILE A 352 22.48 -19.60 -5.00
CA ILE A 352 22.46 -20.61 -3.94
C ILE A 352 22.54 -22.01 -4.54
N LEU A 353 21.69 -22.35 -5.52
CA LEU A 353 21.67 -23.67 -6.15
C LEU A 353 22.99 -24.01 -6.86
N THR A 354 23.63 -23.03 -7.50
CA THR A 354 24.91 -23.21 -8.19
C THR A 354 26.01 -23.68 -7.23
N HIS A 355 25.92 -23.34 -5.93
CA HIS A 355 26.88 -23.78 -4.93
C HIS A 355 26.70 -25.26 -4.54
N TYR A 356 25.46 -25.75 -4.52
CA TYR A 356 25.15 -27.12 -4.09
C TYR A 356 25.11 -28.13 -5.25
N VAL A 357 24.80 -27.68 -6.47
CA VAL A 357 24.62 -28.55 -7.64
C VAL A 357 25.83 -28.43 -8.57
N LYS A 358 26.59 -29.52 -8.74
CA LYS A 358 27.85 -29.54 -9.50
C LYS A 358 27.68 -29.33 -11.02
N LYS A 359 26.51 -29.66 -11.59
CA LYS A 359 26.24 -29.56 -13.03
C LYS A 359 25.39 -28.34 -13.36
N GLY A 360 25.96 -27.41 -14.13
CA GLY A 360 25.26 -26.17 -14.50
C GLY A 360 23.99 -26.35 -15.35
N LYS A 361 23.85 -27.46 -16.09
CA LYS A 361 22.59 -27.80 -16.81
C LYS A 361 21.46 -28.10 -15.82
N ASP A 362 21.77 -28.84 -14.75
CA ASP A 362 20.79 -29.25 -13.73
C ASP A 362 20.32 -28.04 -12.92
N VAL A 363 21.22 -27.09 -12.62
CA VAL A 363 20.87 -25.80 -11.98
C VAL A 363 19.84 -25.04 -12.81
N LYS A 364 20.09 -24.86 -14.11
CA LYS A 364 19.18 -24.11 -14.99
C LYS A 364 17.81 -24.76 -15.09
N LEU A 365 17.78 -26.10 -15.20
CA LEU A 365 16.53 -26.86 -15.25
C LEU A 365 15.72 -26.64 -13.96
N LEU A 366 16.35 -26.78 -12.80
CA LEU A 366 15.70 -26.60 -11.49
C LEU A 366 15.21 -25.16 -11.30
N VAL A 367 16.05 -24.16 -11.57
CA VAL A 367 15.67 -22.75 -11.45
C VAL A 367 14.49 -22.43 -12.35
N ASN A 368 14.53 -22.83 -13.62
CA ASN A 368 13.45 -22.55 -14.56
C ASN A 368 12.16 -23.29 -14.18
N GLY A 369 12.26 -24.54 -13.69
CA GLY A 369 11.13 -25.32 -13.21
C GLY A 369 10.46 -24.65 -11.99
N VAL A 370 11.24 -24.27 -10.99
CA VAL A 370 10.74 -23.55 -9.81
C VAL A 370 10.15 -22.19 -10.20
N SER A 371 10.84 -21.42 -11.05
CA SER A 371 10.32 -20.14 -11.56
C SER A 371 8.98 -20.31 -12.27
N LEU A 372 8.83 -21.35 -13.09
CA LEU A 372 7.57 -21.63 -13.78
C LEU A 372 6.45 -22.01 -12.81
N ILE A 373 6.73 -22.89 -11.84
CA ILE A 373 5.73 -23.29 -10.82
C ILE A 373 5.25 -22.08 -10.03
N VAL A 374 6.18 -21.26 -9.52
CA VAL A 374 5.82 -20.07 -8.73
C VAL A 374 5.12 -19.02 -9.60
N LEU A 375 5.53 -18.84 -10.86
CA LEU A 375 4.82 -17.98 -11.81
C LEU A 375 3.37 -18.46 -12.03
N LEU A 376 3.16 -19.76 -12.22
CA LEU A 376 1.82 -20.32 -12.37
C LEU A 376 0.98 -20.11 -11.10
N LEU A 377 1.57 -20.23 -9.91
CA LEU A 377 0.88 -19.91 -8.65
C LEU A 377 0.51 -18.42 -8.56
N VAL A 378 1.40 -17.51 -8.97
CA VAL A 378 1.10 -16.07 -9.03
C VAL A 378 -0.04 -15.79 -10.01
N LEU A 379 0.00 -16.35 -11.22
CA LEU A 379 -1.05 -16.20 -12.22
C LEU A 379 -2.38 -16.80 -11.73
N PHE A 380 -2.33 -17.93 -11.03
CA PHE A 380 -3.50 -18.51 -10.40
C PHE A 380 -4.07 -17.60 -9.31
N ASN A 381 -3.25 -16.96 -8.48
CA ASN A 381 -3.74 -15.98 -7.50
C ASN A 381 -4.34 -14.73 -8.14
N LEU A 382 -3.78 -14.27 -9.27
CA LEU A 382 -4.33 -13.13 -9.99
C LEU A 382 -5.67 -13.47 -10.65
N PHE A 383 -5.74 -14.55 -11.43
CA PHE A 383 -6.86 -14.82 -12.33
C PHE A 383 -7.81 -15.92 -11.84
N GLY A 384 -7.35 -16.80 -10.96
CA GLY A 384 -8.09 -17.92 -10.40
C GLY A 384 -9.47 -17.56 -9.84
N PRO A 385 -9.64 -16.48 -9.05
CA PRO A 385 -10.97 -16.10 -8.54
C PRO A 385 -11.97 -15.82 -9.67
N SER A 386 -11.50 -15.25 -10.79
CA SER A 386 -12.37 -14.96 -11.94
C SER A 386 -12.76 -16.24 -12.67
N PHE A 387 -11.84 -17.20 -12.79
CA PHE A 387 -12.12 -18.51 -13.37
C PHE A 387 -13.09 -19.34 -12.52
N ILE A 388 -12.88 -19.38 -11.19
CA ILE A 388 -13.74 -20.15 -10.28
C ILE A 388 -15.17 -19.58 -10.29
N LYS A 389 -15.31 -18.26 -10.24
CA LYS A 389 -16.61 -17.59 -10.35
C LYS A 389 -17.30 -17.83 -11.69
N LEU A 390 -16.54 -17.99 -12.76
CA LEU A 390 -17.08 -18.31 -14.08
C LEU A 390 -17.55 -19.77 -14.11
N ALA A 391 -16.73 -20.71 -13.60
CA ALA A 391 -17.06 -22.13 -13.53
C ALA A 391 -18.31 -22.39 -12.68
N SER A 392 -18.46 -21.71 -11.54
CA SER A 392 -19.63 -21.84 -10.65
C SER A 392 -20.94 -21.27 -11.22
N ARG A 393 -20.93 -20.74 -12.46
CA ARG A 393 -22.15 -20.34 -13.18
C ARG A 393 -22.65 -21.42 -14.14
N PHE A 394 -21.81 -22.43 -14.42
CA PHE A 394 -22.11 -23.53 -15.34
C PHE A 394 -22.46 -24.84 -14.61
N PHE A 395 -22.25 -24.88 -13.29
CA PHE A 395 -22.69 -25.93 -12.38
C PHE A 395 -23.61 -25.29 -11.35
#